data_AF-A0A369VNH6-F1
#
_entry.id   AF-A0A369VNH6-F1
#
_cell.length_a   1.000
_cell.length_b   1.000
_cell.length_c   1.000
_cell.angle_alpha   90.00
_cell.angle_beta   90.00
_cell.angle_gamma   90.00
#
_symmetry.space_group_name_H-M   'P 1'
#
loop_
_entity.id
_entity.type
_entity.pdbx_description
1 polymer ?
#
loop_
_entity_poly.entity_id
_entity_poly.type
_entity_poly.pdbx_seq_one_letter_code
_entity_poly.pdbx_strand_id
1 'polypeptide(L)'
;MKTLAPPNVVDLLLDAVCIVKADSSIVYVSPAFERIFGYAPEEVIGRRMLDMVHPEDLAATQSQAERVTEGQLQLHFENRYVRKDGQIVHIRWTARWVDDQQVRLAVAHDITERKHTESLQAAIYSISEAAQAAEDLVSLFAHIHQTIGTLLPASNFSVALHDHLTDTVSFPYHVNERHPPPATRPLDADALCSHVIRNGQTLLL
;
A
#
# COMPACT_ATOMS: atom_id res chain seq x y z
N MET A 1 -6.99 -24.45 -33.38
CA MET A 1 -7.87 -23.27 -33.44
C MET A 1 -7.13 -22.12 -32.77
N LYS A 2 -6.43 -21.27 -33.54
CA LYS A 2 -5.61 -20.15 -33.05
C LYS A 2 -6.41 -18.85 -33.21
N THR A 3 -6.84 -18.25 -32.10
CA THR A 3 -6.81 -16.79 -31.89
C THR A 3 -6.89 -16.53 -30.38
N LEU A 4 -5.73 -16.50 -29.70
CA LEU A 4 -5.65 -15.67 -28.49
C LEU A 4 -5.97 -14.24 -28.94
N ALA A 5 -6.69 -13.48 -28.11
CA ALA A 5 -7.20 -12.14 -28.41
C ALA A 5 -6.25 -11.29 -29.28
N PRO A 6 -6.77 -10.47 -30.22
CA PRO A 6 -5.93 -9.65 -31.08
C PRO A 6 -4.97 -8.82 -30.21
N PRO A 7 -3.66 -8.80 -30.50
CA PRO A 7 -2.63 -8.22 -29.63
C PRO A 7 -2.98 -6.79 -29.17
N ASN A 8 -3.63 -6.02 -30.05
CA ASN A 8 -4.07 -4.65 -29.80
C ASN A 8 -5.01 -4.47 -28.59
N VAL A 9 -5.88 -5.44 -28.27
CA VAL A 9 -6.83 -5.26 -27.16
C VAL A 9 -6.15 -5.42 -25.81
N VAL A 10 -5.24 -6.39 -25.68
CA VAL A 10 -4.57 -6.71 -24.42
C VAL A 10 -3.56 -5.63 -24.03
N ASP A 11 -2.98 -4.95 -25.03
CA ASP A 11 -2.04 -3.85 -24.83
C ASP A 11 -2.71 -2.59 -24.25
N LEU A 12 -4.00 -2.41 -24.53
CA LEU A 12 -4.82 -1.30 -24.06
C LEU A 12 -5.51 -1.55 -22.71
N LEU A 13 -5.43 -2.76 -22.16
CA LEU A 13 -6.02 -3.06 -20.86
C LEU A 13 -5.27 -2.34 -19.75
N LEU A 14 -6.03 -1.87 -18.76
CA LEU A 14 -5.47 -1.42 -17.49
C LEU A 14 -4.98 -2.61 -16.66
N ASP A 15 -5.65 -3.75 -16.80
CA ASP A 15 -5.33 -4.99 -16.10
C ASP A 15 -4.21 -5.76 -16.80
N ALA A 16 -3.34 -6.39 -15.99
CA ALA A 16 -2.27 -7.24 -16.50
C ALA A 16 -2.79 -8.65 -16.79
N VAL A 17 -2.61 -9.10 -18.02
CA VAL A 17 -2.86 -10.51 -18.39
C VAL A 17 -1.55 -11.27 -18.23
N CYS A 18 -1.58 -12.35 -17.47
CA CYS A 18 -0.44 -13.19 -17.17
C CYS A 18 -0.73 -14.64 -17.58
N ILE A 19 0.25 -15.30 -18.18
CA ILE A 19 0.22 -16.74 -18.41
C ILE A 19 1.39 -17.36 -17.67
N VAL A 20 1.10 -18.29 -16.76
CA VAL A 20 2.12 -18.96 -15.95
C VAL A 20 1.97 -20.47 -16.02
N LYS A 21 3.07 -21.21 -15.94
CA LYS A 21 3.08 -22.68 -15.87
C LYS A 21 2.62 -23.17 -14.48
N ALA A 22 2.45 -24.48 -14.33
CA ALA A 22 2.13 -25.13 -13.06
C ALA A 22 3.12 -24.80 -11.93
N ASP A 23 4.41 -24.70 -12.25
CA ASP A 23 5.49 -24.32 -11.32
C ASP A 23 5.53 -22.81 -10.99
N SER A 24 4.57 -22.05 -11.53
CA SER A 24 4.46 -20.59 -11.47
C SER A 24 5.47 -19.81 -12.31
N SER A 25 6.20 -20.47 -13.22
CA SER A 25 7.08 -19.81 -14.19
C SER A 25 6.27 -18.99 -15.20
N ILE A 26 6.63 -17.72 -15.38
CA ILE A 26 5.95 -16.78 -16.28
C ILE A 26 6.30 -17.08 -17.73
N VAL A 27 5.28 -17.22 -18.58
CA VAL A 27 5.40 -17.48 -20.02
C VAL A 27 5.06 -16.24 -20.84
N TYR A 28 4.11 -15.45 -20.36
CA TYR A 28 3.67 -14.23 -21.02
C TYR A 28 3.11 -13.26 -19.99
N VAL A 29 3.33 -11.97 -20.23
CA VAL A 29 2.69 -10.86 -19.52
C VAL A 29 2.29 -9.78 -20.54
N SER A 30 1.16 -9.11 -20.31
CA SER A 30 0.77 -7.94 -21.10
C SER A 30 1.57 -6.68 -20.70
N PRO A 31 1.59 -5.61 -21.51
CA PRO A 31 2.28 -4.36 -21.18
C PRO A 31 1.82 -3.70 -19.88
N ALA A 32 0.58 -3.95 -19.44
CA ALA A 32 0.08 -3.46 -18.14
C ALA A 32 0.86 -4.03 -16.96
N PHE A 33 1.51 -5.19 -17.12
CA PHE A 33 2.33 -5.79 -16.08
C PHE A 33 3.47 -4.88 -15.63
N GLU A 34 4.16 -4.23 -16.57
CA GLU A 34 5.24 -3.30 -16.23
C GLU A 34 4.71 -2.08 -15.47
N ARG A 35 3.53 -1.57 -15.85
CA ARG A 35 2.90 -0.44 -15.14
C ARG A 35 2.54 -0.78 -13.69
N ILE A 36 2.07 -2.01 -13.44
CA ILE A 36 1.62 -2.47 -12.12
C ILE A 36 2.80 -2.93 -11.26
N PHE A 37 3.63 -3.84 -11.78
CA PHE A 37 4.70 -4.51 -11.03
C PHE A 37 6.09 -3.89 -11.22
N GLY A 38 6.26 -2.98 -12.18
CA GLY A 38 7.52 -2.26 -12.43
C GLY A 38 8.58 -3.06 -13.18
N TYR A 39 8.27 -4.28 -13.62
CA TYR A 39 9.20 -5.12 -14.38
C TYR A 39 8.81 -5.18 -15.85
N ALA A 40 9.79 -4.99 -16.74
CA ALA A 40 9.57 -5.19 -18.16
C ALA A 40 9.34 -6.69 -18.46
N PRO A 41 8.56 -7.04 -19.49
CA PRO A 41 8.26 -8.44 -19.82
C PRO A 41 9.51 -9.33 -19.91
N GLU A 42 10.56 -8.83 -20.56
CA GLU A 42 11.82 -9.55 -20.77
C GLU A 42 12.56 -9.88 -19.47
N GLU A 43 12.31 -9.10 -18.40
CA GLU A 43 12.91 -9.31 -17.07
C GLU A 43 12.21 -10.41 -16.27
N VAL A 44 10.98 -10.77 -16.65
CA VAL A 44 10.13 -11.68 -15.88
C VAL A 44 9.79 -12.98 -16.59
N ILE A 45 9.89 -13.05 -17.91
CA ILE A 45 9.73 -14.33 -18.62
C ILE A 45 10.72 -15.37 -18.07
N GLY A 46 10.21 -16.52 -17.65
CA GLY A 46 10.97 -17.61 -17.04
C GLY A 46 11.16 -17.50 -15.52
N ARG A 47 10.91 -16.35 -14.90
CA ARG A 47 10.90 -16.21 -13.43
C ARG A 47 9.60 -16.74 -12.85
N ARG A 48 9.60 -17.07 -11.55
CA ARG A 48 8.39 -17.53 -10.87
C ARG A 48 7.62 -16.32 -10.36
N MET A 49 6.32 -16.28 -10.66
CA MET A 49 5.42 -15.25 -10.16
C MET A 49 5.40 -15.18 -8.63
N LEU A 50 5.56 -16.34 -7.97
CA LEU A 50 5.59 -16.47 -6.51
C LEU A 50 6.79 -15.75 -5.87
N ASP A 51 7.89 -15.55 -6.59
CA ASP A 51 9.09 -14.90 -6.04
C ASP A 51 8.88 -13.39 -5.81
N MET A 52 7.83 -12.80 -6.40
CA MET A 52 7.46 -11.39 -6.24
C MET A 52 6.32 -11.19 -5.22
N VAL A 53 5.78 -12.27 -4.65
CA VAL A 53 4.68 -12.18 -3.67
C VAL A 53 5.22 -11.66 -2.35
N HIS A 54 4.43 -10.83 -1.67
CA HIS A 54 4.76 -10.37 -0.32
C HIS A 54 4.96 -11.58 0.62
N PRO A 55 5.99 -11.61 1.49
CA PRO A 55 6.33 -12.81 2.27
C PRO A 55 5.17 -13.38 3.10
N GLU A 56 4.35 -12.52 3.69
CA GLU A 56 3.17 -12.93 4.48
C GLU A 56 2.07 -13.59 3.63
N ASP A 57 2.00 -13.29 2.34
CA ASP A 57 0.95 -13.78 1.44
C ASP A 57 1.41 -15.01 0.63
N LEU A 58 2.68 -15.43 0.76
CA LEU A 58 3.29 -16.48 -0.05
C LEU A 58 2.55 -17.82 0.08
N ALA A 59 2.31 -18.28 1.32
CA ALA A 59 1.66 -19.55 1.58
C ALA A 59 0.21 -19.58 1.06
N ALA A 60 -0.55 -18.49 1.29
CA ALA A 60 -1.91 -18.37 0.78
C ALA A 60 -1.93 -18.35 -0.75
N THR A 61 -1.03 -17.59 -1.37
CA THR A 61 -0.93 -17.50 -2.84
C THR A 61 -0.56 -18.84 -3.46
N GLN A 62 0.34 -19.60 -2.84
CA GLN A 62 0.70 -20.95 -3.28
C GLN A 62 -0.48 -21.91 -3.23
N SER A 63 -1.24 -21.92 -2.12
CA SER A 63 -2.43 -22.77 -2.02
C SER A 63 -3.49 -22.41 -3.07
N GLN A 64 -3.69 -21.11 -3.34
CA GLN A 64 -4.61 -20.70 -4.41
C GLN A 64 -4.10 -21.07 -5.80
N ALA A 65 -2.79 -20.96 -6.03
CA ALA A 65 -2.14 -21.38 -7.25
C ALA A 65 -2.37 -22.87 -7.55
N GLU A 66 -2.25 -23.72 -6.53
CA GLU A 66 -2.51 -25.16 -6.60
C GLU A 66 -3.98 -25.43 -6.93
N ARG A 67 -4.91 -24.81 -6.20
CA ARG A 67 -6.37 -24.94 -6.46
C ARG A 67 -6.76 -24.56 -7.88
N VAL A 68 -6.18 -23.48 -8.41
CA VAL A 68 -6.44 -23.08 -9.81
C VAL A 68 -5.91 -24.15 -10.77
N THR A 69 -4.73 -24.69 -10.51
CA THR A 69 -4.12 -25.77 -11.33
C THR A 69 -4.97 -27.05 -11.31
N GLU A 70 -5.66 -27.33 -10.20
CA GLU A 70 -6.65 -28.41 -10.07
C GLU A 70 -7.97 -28.15 -10.81
N GLY A 71 -8.07 -27.03 -11.54
CA GLY A 71 -9.23 -26.67 -12.36
C GLY A 71 -10.25 -25.77 -11.65
N GLN A 72 -9.98 -25.30 -10.44
CA GLN A 72 -10.89 -24.39 -9.75
C GLN A 72 -10.78 -22.97 -10.34
N LEU A 73 -11.90 -22.40 -10.78
CA LEU A 73 -11.97 -21.01 -11.20
C LEU A 73 -11.80 -20.09 -9.98
N GLN A 74 -10.85 -19.16 -10.04
CA GLN A 74 -10.67 -18.12 -9.04
C GLN A 74 -11.08 -16.77 -9.63
N LEU A 75 -11.87 -15.98 -8.92
CA LEU A 75 -12.44 -14.71 -9.41
C LEU A 75 -12.02 -13.48 -8.59
N HIS A 76 -11.60 -13.68 -7.34
CA HIS A 76 -11.45 -12.57 -6.38
C HIS A 76 -10.42 -12.89 -5.29
N PHE A 77 -9.34 -13.57 -5.64
CA PHE A 77 -8.23 -13.72 -4.70
C PHE A 77 -7.44 -12.41 -4.61
N GLU A 78 -7.35 -11.83 -3.42
CA GLU A 78 -6.52 -10.65 -3.18
C GLU A 78 -5.22 -11.05 -2.50
N ASN A 79 -4.10 -10.51 -2.98
CA ASN A 79 -2.78 -10.64 -2.35
C ASN A 79 -1.89 -9.44 -2.68
N ARG A 80 -0.77 -9.34 -1.97
CA ARG A 80 0.23 -8.29 -2.12
C ARG A 80 1.44 -8.81 -2.91
N TYR A 81 1.98 -7.95 -3.76
CA TYR A 81 3.26 -8.15 -4.45
C TYR A 81 4.25 -7.04 -4.11
N VAL A 82 5.52 -7.40 -4.11
CA VAL A 82 6.64 -6.45 -4.01
C VAL A 82 7.04 -6.04 -5.42
N ARG A 83 6.76 -4.78 -5.75
CA ARG A 83 7.10 -4.13 -7.01
C ARG A 83 8.62 -3.99 -7.15
N LYS A 84 9.13 -3.76 -8.36
CA LYS A 84 10.58 -3.62 -8.63
C LYS A 84 11.27 -2.52 -7.80
N ASP A 85 10.55 -1.44 -7.51
CA ASP A 85 11.01 -0.32 -6.68
C ASP A 85 10.87 -0.58 -5.16
N GLY A 86 10.42 -1.77 -4.76
CA GLY A 86 10.19 -2.16 -3.38
C GLY A 86 8.83 -1.77 -2.82
N GLN A 87 8.00 -1.02 -3.56
CA GLN A 87 6.65 -0.69 -3.10
C GLN A 87 5.75 -1.92 -3.10
N ILE A 88 4.72 -1.89 -2.26
CA ILE A 88 3.71 -2.94 -2.20
C ILE A 88 2.57 -2.56 -3.13
N VAL A 89 2.18 -3.48 -4.01
CA VAL A 89 0.96 -3.36 -4.81
C VAL A 89 -0.03 -4.43 -4.41
N HIS A 90 -1.30 -4.04 -4.32
CA HIS A 90 -2.40 -4.93 -4.00
C HIS A 90 -3.07 -5.39 -5.28
N ILE A 91 -3.14 -6.70 -5.48
CA ILE A 91 -3.68 -7.29 -6.70
C ILE A 91 -4.90 -8.13 -6.36
N ARG A 92 -5.95 -7.96 -7.15
CA ARG A 92 -7.09 -8.87 -7.21
C ARG A 92 -6.98 -9.74 -8.45
N TRP A 93 -6.96 -11.04 -8.25
CA TRP A 93 -6.80 -12.05 -9.29
C TRP A 93 -8.12 -12.66 -9.72
N THR A 94 -8.28 -12.74 -11.03
CA THR A 94 -9.10 -13.76 -11.69
C THR A 94 -8.17 -14.74 -12.40
N ALA A 95 -8.30 -16.04 -12.15
CA ALA A 95 -7.43 -17.04 -12.74
C ALA A 95 -8.17 -18.36 -13.03
N ARG A 96 -7.77 -19.02 -14.12
CA ARG A 96 -8.23 -20.36 -14.49
C ARG A 96 -7.10 -21.21 -15.06
N TRP A 97 -7.24 -22.52 -14.94
CA TRP A 97 -6.40 -23.46 -15.67
C TRP A 97 -6.86 -23.62 -17.13
N VAL A 98 -5.89 -23.80 -18.01
CA VAL A 98 -6.05 -24.01 -19.45
C VAL A 98 -5.35 -25.33 -19.78
N ASP A 99 -6.15 -26.40 -19.82
CA ASP A 99 -5.65 -27.79 -19.81
C ASP A 99 -4.88 -28.15 -21.08
N ASP A 100 -5.32 -27.68 -22.24
CA ASP A 100 -4.67 -27.93 -23.55
C ASP A 100 -3.24 -27.38 -23.61
N GLN A 101 -2.95 -26.34 -22.84
CA GLN A 101 -1.64 -25.68 -22.80
C GLN A 101 -0.87 -25.94 -21.51
N GLN A 102 -1.50 -26.58 -20.51
CA GLN A 102 -0.94 -26.81 -19.18
C GLN A 102 -0.43 -25.51 -18.53
N VAL A 103 -1.23 -24.45 -18.62
CA VAL A 103 -0.94 -23.12 -18.07
C VAL A 103 -2.11 -22.56 -17.28
N ARG A 104 -1.82 -21.65 -16.36
CA ARG A 104 -2.81 -20.76 -15.75
C ARG A 104 -2.85 -19.46 -16.52
N LEU A 105 -4.05 -19.10 -16.95
CA LEU A 105 -4.37 -17.76 -17.46
C LEU A 105 -4.90 -16.94 -16.29
N ALA A 106 -4.26 -15.82 -16.00
CA ALA A 106 -4.60 -14.94 -14.89
C ALA A 106 -4.72 -13.49 -15.35
N VAL A 107 -5.65 -12.76 -14.74
CA VAL A 107 -5.84 -11.32 -14.90
C VAL A 107 -5.60 -10.68 -13.54
N ALA A 108 -4.62 -9.79 -13.50
CA ALA A 108 -4.24 -8.98 -12.36
C ALA A 108 -4.91 -7.61 -12.48
N HIS A 109 -5.82 -7.34 -11.55
CA HIS A 109 -6.40 -6.02 -11.38
C HIS A 109 -5.74 -5.32 -10.19
N ASP A 110 -5.11 -4.18 -10.45
CA ASP A 110 -4.50 -3.36 -9.40
C ASP A 110 -5.61 -2.67 -8.58
N ILE A 111 -5.60 -2.93 -7.27
CA ILE A 111 -6.54 -2.36 -6.30
C ILE A 111 -5.82 -1.50 -5.25
N THR A 112 -4.57 -1.11 -5.50
CA THR A 112 -3.73 -0.38 -4.55
C THR A 112 -4.34 0.96 -4.17
N GLU A 113 -4.78 1.75 -5.16
CA GLU A 113 -5.44 3.05 -4.91
C GLU A 113 -6.74 2.89 -4.13
N ARG A 114 -7.52 1.85 -4.44
CA ARG A 114 -8.75 1.52 -3.71
C ARG A 114 -8.44 1.19 -2.25
N LYS A 115 -7.47 0.31 -1.98
CA LYS A 115 -7.06 -0.06 -0.61
C LYS A 115 -6.54 1.16 0.16
N HIS A 116 -5.74 2.00 -0.48
CA HIS A 116 -5.26 3.25 0.12
C HIS A 116 -6.41 4.19 0.49
N THR A 117 -7.38 4.36 -0.41
CA THR A 117 -8.57 5.19 -0.16
C THR A 117 -9.44 4.63 0.97
N GLU A 118 -9.68 3.31 0.99
CA GLU A 118 -10.41 2.62 2.05
C GLU A 118 -9.73 2.81 3.41
N SER A 119 -8.40 2.64 3.49
CA SER A 119 -7.62 2.84 4.71
C SER A 119 -7.66 4.30 5.17
N LEU A 120 -7.52 5.27 4.26
CA LEU A 120 -7.59 6.69 4.59
C LEU A 120 -8.97 7.08 5.15
N GLN A 121 -10.04 6.59 4.53
CA GLN A 121 -11.40 6.81 5.01
C GLN A 121 -11.61 6.21 6.40
N ALA A 122 -11.18 4.96 6.62
CA ALA A 122 -11.27 4.31 7.92
C ALA A 122 -10.51 5.10 9.02
N ALA A 123 -9.34 5.63 8.70
CA ALA A 123 -8.58 6.49 9.60
C ALA A 123 -9.31 7.79 9.95
N ILE A 124 -9.89 8.47 8.95
CA ILE A 124 -10.68 9.70 9.17
C ILE A 124 -11.88 9.42 10.08
N TYR A 125 -12.60 8.32 9.86
CA TYR A 125 -13.72 7.92 10.71
C TYR A 125 -13.27 7.64 12.14
N SER A 126 -12.20 6.86 12.31
CA SER A 126 -11.63 6.53 13.63
C SER A 126 -11.21 7.79 14.41
N ILE A 127 -10.54 8.74 13.74
CA ILE A 127 -10.14 10.01 14.36
C ILE A 127 -11.36 10.86 14.74
N SER A 128 -12.39 10.89 13.89
CA SER A 128 -13.61 11.66 14.14
C SER A 128 -14.40 11.09 15.34
N GLU A 129 -14.46 9.77 15.46
CA GLU A 129 -15.07 9.10 16.61
C GLU A 129 -14.28 9.39 17.90
N ALA A 130 -12.95 9.26 17.85
CA ALA A 130 -12.08 9.58 18.99
C ALA A 130 -12.24 11.03 19.44
N ALA A 131 -12.36 11.98 18.51
CA ALA A 131 -12.55 13.40 18.83
C ALA A 131 -13.88 13.68 19.55
N GLN A 132 -14.93 12.89 19.30
CA GLN A 132 -16.22 13.04 19.97
C GLN A 132 -16.27 12.34 21.34
N ALA A 133 -15.53 11.24 21.50
CA ALA A 133 -15.54 10.42 22.70
C ALA A 133 -14.44 10.79 23.72
N ALA A 134 -13.39 11.50 23.31
CA ALA A 134 -12.25 11.78 24.17
C ALA A 134 -12.62 12.70 25.35
N GLU A 135 -12.27 12.25 26.56
CA GLU A 135 -12.43 13.04 27.79
C GLU A 135 -11.38 14.16 27.90
N ASP A 136 -10.21 13.96 27.27
CA ASP A 136 -9.09 14.89 27.29
C ASP A 136 -8.28 14.87 25.98
N LEU A 137 -7.50 15.94 25.75
CA LEU A 137 -6.71 16.12 24.53
C LEU A 137 -5.55 15.11 24.39
N VAL A 138 -4.96 14.66 25.50
CA VAL A 138 -3.82 13.72 25.46
C VAL A 138 -4.31 12.37 24.96
N SER A 139 -5.45 11.90 25.46
CA SER A 139 -6.13 10.69 25.01
C SER A 139 -6.49 10.77 23.53
N LEU A 140 -6.98 11.93 23.07
CA LEU A 140 -7.24 12.16 21.64
C LEU A 140 -5.97 12.07 20.79
N PHE A 141 -4.89 12.76 21.20
CA PHE A 141 -3.63 12.74 20.46
C PHE A 141 -2.99 11.35 20.41
N ALA A 142 -3.14 10.56 21.47
CA ALA A 142 -2.72 9.16 21.49
C ALA A 142 -3.48 8.31 20.45
N HIS A 143 -4.80 8.46 20.37
CA HIS A 143 -5.61 7.79 19.35
C HIS A 143 -5.24 8.23 17.94
N ILE A 144 -5.10 9.54 17.69
CA ILE A 144 -4.66 10.08 16.39
C ILE A 144 -3.32 9.46 16.00
N HIS A 145 -2.36 9.41 16.92
CA HIS A 145 -1.05 8.81 16.67
C HIS A 145 -1.17 7.33 16.30
N GLN A 146 -1.94 6.55 17.05
CA GLN A 146 -2.15 5.13 16.75
C GLN A 146 -2.80 4.93 15.38
N THR A 147 -3.83 5.71 15.05
CA THR A 147 -4.53 5.63 13.76
C THR A 147 -3.61 6.01 12.60
N ILE A 148 -2.86 7.10 12.70
CA ILE A 148 -1.86 7.49 11.69
C ILE A 148 -0.78 6.41 11.54
N GLY A 149 -0.36 5.79 12.65
CA GLY A 149 0.61 4.69 12.66
C GLY A 149 0.17 3.46 11.86
N THR A 150 -1.13 3.29 11.58
CA THR A 150 -1.63 2.23 10.69
C THR A 150 -1.48 2.57 9.20
N LEU A 151 -1.39 3.86 8.85
CA LEU A 151 -1.27 4.33 7.47
C LEU A 151 0.18 4.48 7.03
N LEU A 152 1.04 4.93 7.96
CA LEU A 152 2.46 5.10 7.70
C LEU A 152 3.29 4.85 8.97
N PRO A 153 4.57 4.47 8.83
CA PRO A 153 5.47 4.33 9.97
C PRO A 153 5.63 5.67 10.70
N ALA A 154 4.96 5.82 11.83
CA ALA A 154 4.94 7.05 12.62
C ALA A 154 5.70 6.90 13.95
N SER A 155 6.87 6.25 13.96
CA SER A 155 7.64 5.98 15.19
C SER A 155 8.00 7.24 15.99
N ASN A 156 8.03 8.40 15.33
CA ASN A 156 8.23 9.70 15.97
C ASN A 156 7.04 10.60 15.64
N PHE A 157 6.29 10.99 16.67
CA PHE A 157 5.08 11.80 16.52
C PHE A 157 4.99 12.87 17.60
N SER A 158 4.56 14.07 17.25
CA SER A 158 4.39 15.17 18.20
C SER A 158 3.25 16.08 17.80
N VAL A 159 2.49 16.52 18.80
CA VAL A 159 1.49 17.58 18.63
C VAL A 159 2.02 18.82 19.31
N ALA A 160 2.10 19.91 18.55
CA ALA A 160 2.50 21.22 19.03
C ALA A 160 1.26 22.13 19.05
N LEU A 161 1.03 22.83 20.17
CA LEU A 161 -0.02 23.84 20.30
C LEU A 161 0.62 25.21 20.44
N HIS A 162 0.20 26.15 19.60
CA HIS A 162 0.63 27.55 19.65
C HIS A 162 -0.41 28.39 20.40
N ASP A 163 0.04 29.10 21.44
CA ASP A 163 -0.73 30.12 22.12
C ASP A 163 -0.41 31.49 21.52
N HIS A 164 -1.38 32.07 20.81
CA HIS A 164 -1.24 33.37 20.15
C HIS A 164 -1.14 34.56 21.13
N LEU A 165 -1.57 34.42 22.39
CA LEU A 165 -1.51 35.51 23.36
C LEU A 165 -0.10 35.66 23.94
N THR A 166 0.56 34.54 24.20
CA THR A 166 1.92 34.50 24.77
C THR A 166 3.01 34.29 23.71
N ASP A 167 2.61 34.00 22.47
CA ASP A 167 3.46 33.61 21.34
C ASP A 167 4.38 32.42 21.69
N THR A 168 3.84 31.46 22.46
CA THR A 168 4.56 30.27 22.90
C THR A 168 4.01 29.00 22.27
N VAL A 169 4.90 28.03 22.06
CA VAL A 169 4.56 26.69 21.57
C VAL A 169 4.79 25.68 22.68
N SER A 170 3.77 24.87 22.95
CA SER A 170 3.81 23.75 23.89
C SER A 170 3.66 22.41 23.15
N PHE A 171 4.14 21.32 23.76
CA PHE A 171 4.12 19.98 23.16
C PHE A 171 3.34 19.01 24.07
N PRO A 172 1.99 19.11 24.10
CA PRO A 172 1.17 18.28 25.00
C PRO A 172 1.24 16.78 24.69
N TYR A 173 1.69 16.39 23.50
CA TYR A 173 1.89 15.00 23.13
C TYR A 173 3.17 14.83 22.33
N HIS A 174 4.03 13.91 22.77
CA HIS A 174 5.32 13.63 22.15
C HIS A 174 5.66 12.15 22.34
N VAL A 175 5.89 11.45 21.24
CA VAL A 175 6.42 10.09 21.22
C VAL A 175 7.68 10.12 20.34
N ASN A 176 8.83 9.86 20.96
CA ASN A 176 10.11 9.75 20.28
C ASN A 176 11.01 8.82 21.11
N GLU A 177 11.68 7.87 20.46
CA GLU A 177 12.54 6.91 21.15
C GLU A 177 13.86 7.52 21.67
N ARG A 178 14.25 8.68 21.15
CA ARG A 178 15.59 9.27 21.36
C ARG A 178 15.59 10.58 22.14
N HIS A 179 14.46 11.28 22.20
CA HIS A 179 14.38 12.61 22.80
C HIS A 179 13.16 12.75 23.71
N PRO A 180 13.29 13.41 24.87
CA PRO A 180 12.16 13.77 25.70
C PRO A 180 11.30 14.85 25.03
N PRO A 181 10.03 15.03 25.45
CA PRO A 181 9.18 16.11 25.00
C PRO A 181 9.90 17.46 25.12
N PRO A 182 9.88 18.28 24.07
CA PRO A 182 10.50 19.58 24.14
C PRO A 182 9.76 20.49 25.13
N ALA A 183 10.52 21.30 25.89
CA ALA A 183 9.93 22.29 26.79
C ALA A 183 9.13 23.36 26.04
N THR A 184 8.11 23.90 26.70
CA THR A 184 7.38 25.08 26.22
C THR A 184 8.36 26.21 25.95
N ARG A 185 8.29 26.78 24.76
CA ARG A 185 9.26 27.77 24.28
C ARG A 185 8.57 28.84 23.44
N PRO A 186 9.16 30.05 23.30
CA PRO A 186 8.71 31.03 22.31
C PRO A 186 8.78 30.47 20.89
N LEU A 187 7.99 31.02 19.96
CA LEU A 187 8.02 30.68 18.53
C LEU A 187 9.34 31.15 17.85
N ASP A 188 10.44 30.47 18.17
CA ASP A 188 11.79 30.65 17.61
C ASP A 188 11.79 30.41 16.09
N ALA A 189 12.43 31.28 15.31
CA ALA A 189 12.53 31.17 13.85
C ALA A 189 13.28 29.91 13.34
N ASP A 190 14.12 29.28 14.17
CA ASP A 190 15.06 28.21 13.75
C ASP A 190 14.51 26.79 13.96
N ALA A 191 13.35 26.63 14.61
CA ALA A 191 12.70 25.33 14.75
C ALA A 191 11.80 25.02 13.55
N LEU A 192 11.91 23.81 12.98
CA LEU A 192 11.08 23.34 11.86
C LEU A 192 9.57 23.52 12.11
N CYS A 193 9.11 23.30 13.35
CA CYS A 193 7.72 23.52 13.76
C CYS A 193 7.29 24.99 13.59
N SER A 194 8.17 25.95 13.87
CA SER A 194 7.87 27.37 13.74
C SER A 194 7.69 27.81 12.30
N HIS A 195 8.44 27.22 11.36
CA HIS A 195 8.25 27.47 9.94
C HIS A 195 6.86 27.00 9.46
N VAL A 196 6.45 25.79 9.87
CA VAL A 196 5.13 25.24 9.53
C VAL A 196 4.02 26.10 10.15
N ILE A 197 4.15 26.50 11.42
CA ILE A 197 3.16 27.34 12.11
C ILE A 197 3.03 28.72 11.45
N ARG A 198 4.13 29.33 10.99
CA ARG A 198 4.11 30.66 10.35
C ARG A 198 3.59 30.64 8.92
N ASN A 199 3.97 29.64 8.14
CA ASN A 199 3.71 29.63 6.70
C ASN A 199 2.53 28.74 6.29
N GLY A 200 2.05 27.88 7.19
CA GLY A 200 1.02 26.87 6.89
C GLY A 200 1.47 25.82 5.86
N GLN A 201 2.76 25.78 5.53
CA GLN A 201 3.33 24.87 4.53
C GLN A 201 4.00 23.69 5.22
N THR A 202 3.75 22.49 4.70
CA THR A 202 4.44 21.28 5.13
C THR A 202 5.90 21.32 4.67
N LEU A 203 6.82 20.97 5.57
CA LEU A 203 8.23 20.79 5.25
C LEU A 203 8.53 19.30 5.17
N LEU A 204 8.86 18.83 3.97
CA LEU A 204 9.47 17.52 3.75
C LEU A 204 11.00 17.73 3.70
N LEU A 205 11.71 17.09 4.62
CA LEU A 205 13.17 17.06 4.69
C LEU A 205 13.71 15.78 4.06
#